data_AF-A0A125T2F3-F1
#
_entry.id   AF-A0A125T2F3-F1
#
_cell.length_a   1.000
_cell.length_b   1.000
_cell.length_c   1.000
_cell.angle_alpha   90.00
_cell.angle_beta   90.00
_cell.angle_gamma   90.00
#
_symmetry.space_group_name_H-M   'P 1'
#
loop_
_entity.id
_entity.type
_entity.pdbx_description
1 polymer ?
#
loop_
_entity_poly.entity_id
_entity_poly.type
_entity_poly.pdbx_seq_one_letter_code
_entity_poly.pdbx_strand_id
1 'polypeptide(L)'
;MIALSTSPINLSMLRKLNTWYTIADGNWSNPNIWVGNAKRKYSIPQPGDNVCVNNSVILDVNNLTVNNLSGAGDLIFGTSSKTLNISGELNMVGSLDMSNAAHQLLLYGYSNYIALFIPGTSGTVNYVSTSAYQSVMPATYQNLTISGTGTSQLIGDVIVNGNLILSGNPNTGAGGILELSNCSFTVYGTSTFNQPSLLSKNSNVGNTLFVGAVSANGGDNKRFNLSGNPNMEFRGGLSLNQNSQQSNLGTGLMSFTTNNQNLNGTSTFNFGANIFIGSGITLTITGNGINSFGTITGEDSSSTLNNNSQLYLFNNTLPMSTGGVFNYMNTTPSTIGFCCNGNLTIPLNTFYNLDIQGTGVKTLGANTTVNNNLTLENSGNLECSSYSLSVTGVTVANQPSLLSKNSNSGYLLFEGNVTGLGGDSKRFDFTGNPNIEFRNGFSLNQKASGNTLGTGVISFTTNNQNFAYTSGQTIVSNPILISGAITVVFSGPLSGGYFDLLNTVNGTISGSTWNNECYSKYENEQEPMQIGTLICNSISNTFEYGRSGNQDINPVTYLNLTLSTNGSKRLLGNVSVLDSYILSSPAILDSNGYALTNP
;
A
#
# COMPACT_ATOMS: atom_id res chain seq x y z
N MET A 1 -51.32 -23.61 -13.24
CA MET A 1 -51.66 -24.11 -14.59
C MET A 1 -51.00 -23.16 -15.58
N ILE A 2 -49.83 -23.51 -16.12
CA ILE A 2 -49.09 -22.67 -17.07
C ILE A 2 -49.60 -23.05 -18.47
N ALA A 3 -50.25 -22.13 -19.17
CA ALA A 3 -50.69 -22.34 -20.54
C ALA A 3 -49.46 -22.34 -21.47
N LEU A 4 -49.07 -23.51 -21.94
CA LEU A 4 -48.11 -23.67 -23.04
C LEU A 4 -48.78 -23.19 -24.34
N SER A 5 -48.22 -22.15 -24.95
CA SER A 5 -48.58 -21.75 -26.31
C SER A 5 -48.20 -22.86 -27.27
N THR A 6 -49.19 -23.47 -27.92
CA THR A 6 -49.06 -24.53 -28.92
C THR A 6 -49.04 -24.01 -30.36
N SER A 7 -48.89 -22.69 -30.57
CA SER A 7 -48.77 -22.15 -31.92
C SER A 7 -47.44 -22.63 -32.52
N PRO A 8 -47.45 -23.41 -33.63
CA PRO A 8 -46.22 -23.87 -34.26
C PRO A 8 -45.39 -22.66 -34.68
N ILE A 9 -44.10 -22.67 -34.35
CA ILE A 9 -43.14 -21.68 -34.85
C ILE A 9 -43.31 -21.62 -36.37
N ASN A 10 -43.74 -20.46 -36.87
CA ASN A 10 -43.99 -20.28 -38.29
C ASN A 10 -42.64 -20.36 -39.03
N LEU A 11 -42.30 -21.56 -39.52
CA LEU A 11 -41.04 -21.87 -40.21
C LEU A 11 -40.81 -21.00 -41.45
N SER A 12 -41.86 -20.32 -41.97
CA SER A 12 -41.73 -19.36 -43.07
C SER A 12 -40.93 -18.10 -42.73
N MET A 13 -40.64 -17.86 -41.44
CA MET A 13 -39.77 -16.76 -40.98
C MET A 13 -38.31 -17.16 -40.76
N LEU A 14 -37.97 -18.45 -40.86
CA LEU A 14 -36.56 -18.90 -40.84
C LEU A 14 -35.93 -18.63 -42.20
N ARG A 15 -35.36 -17.44 -42.33
CA ARG A 15 -34.55 -17.08 -43.49
C ARG A 15 -33.33 -18.00 -43.55
N LYS A 16 -33.17 -18.71 -44.67
CA LYS A 16 -31.95 -19.51 -44.93
C LYS A 16 -30.73 -18.59 -45.03
N LEU A 17 -29.66 -18.96 -44.35
CA LEU A 17 -28.34 -18.33 -44.46
C LEU A 17 -27.86 -18.40 -45.91
N ASN A 18 -27.60 -17.24 -46.53
CA ASN A 18 -27.07 -17.18 -47.90
C ASN A 18 -25.56 -16.90 -47.88
N THR A 19 -24.88 -17.34 -48.93
CA THR A 19 -23.49 -16.97 -49.21
C THR A 19 -23.46 -16.14 -50.49
N TRP A 20 -22.84 -14.96 -50.39
CA TRP A 20 -22.72 -14.00 -51.47
C TRP A 20 -21.28 -13.87 -51.94
N TYR A 21 -21.10 -13.71 -53.24
CA TYR A 21 -19.80 -13.50 -53.87
C TYR A 21 -19.85 -12.22 -54.70
N THR A 22 -18.77 -11.45 -54.67
CA THR A 22 -18.58 -10.35 -55.61
C THR A 22 -18.22 -10.91 -57.00
N ILE A 23 -18.73 -10.29 -58.06
CA ILE A 23 -18.41 -10.64 -59.46
C ILE A 23 -17.79 -9.48 -60.26
N ALA A 24 -17.75 -8.30 -59.66
CA ALA A 24 -17.18 -7.08 -60.23
C ALA A 24 -16.85 -6.11 -59.08
N ASP A 25 -16.07 -5.09 -59.39
CA ASP A 25 -15.79 -3.99 -58.46
C ASP A 25 -17.01 -3.06 -58.33
N GLY A 26 -17.15 -2.38 -57.19
CA GLY A 26 -18.16 -1.34 -57.00
C GLY A 26 -18.64 -1.18 -55.57
N ASN A 27 -19.75 -0.47 -55.40
CA ASN A 27 -20.33 -0.21 -54.08
C ASN A 27 -21.09 -1.43 -53.55
N TRP A 28 -21.06 -1.65 -52.24
CA TRP A 28 -21.81 -2.71 -51.56
C TRP A 28 -23.31 -2.66 -51.89
N SER A 29 -23.88 -1.46 -51.98
CA SER A 29 -25.29 -1.25 -52.32
C SER A 29 -25.67 -1.60 -53.77
N ASN A 30 -24.70 -1.81 -54.67
CA ASN A 30 -24.96 -2.10 -56.07
C ASN A 30 -25.37 -3.58 -56.28
N PRO A 31 -26.61 -3.89 -56.67
CA PRO A 31 -27.04 -5.28 -56.87
C PRO A 31 -26.30 -6.02 -57.98
N ASN A 32 -25.69 -5.30 -58.93
CA ASN A 32 -25.02 -5.90 -60.09
C ASN A 32 -23.65 -6.49 -59.76
N ILE A 33 -23.08 -6.20 -58.60
CA ILE A 33 -21.77 -6.76 -58.20
C ILE A 33 -21.92 -8.07 -57.41
N TRP A 34 -23.15 -8.52 -57.11
CA TRP A 34 -23.40 -9.63 -56.19
C TRP A 34 -24.08 -10.84 -56.84
N VAL A 35 -23.55 -12.03 -56.55
CA VAL A 35 -24.18 -13.33 -56.84
C VAL A 35 -24.36 -14.13 -55.55
N GLY A 36 -25.60 -14.55 -55.27
CA GLY A 36 -25.93 -15.38 -54.11
C GLY A 36 -26.24 -16.84 -54.51
N ASN A 37 -26.00 -17.77 -53.59
CA ASN A 37 -26.19 -19.23 -53.81
C ASN A 37 -27.65 -19.74 -53.72
N ALA A 38 -28.65 -18.86 -53.53
CA ALA A 38 -30.05 -19.25 -53.35
C ALA A 38 -31.03 -18.41 -54.22
N LYS A 39 -32.27 -18.90 -54.39
CA LYS A 39 -33.36 -18.13 -55.05
C LYS A 39 -33.59 -16.82 -54.29
N ARG A 40 -33.44 -15.69 -55.00
CA ARG A 40 -33.24 -14.36 -54.42
C ARG A 40 -34.55 -13.69 -54.02
N LYS A 41 -34.74 -13.41 -52.72
CA LYS A 41 -35.67 -12.37 -52.24
C LYS A 41 -35.02 -10.98 -52.25
N TYR A 42 -33.70 -10.93 -52.14
CA TYR A 42 -32.88 -9.71 -52.09
C TYR A 42 -31.79 -9.78 -53.15
N SER A 43 -31.29 -8.61 -53.59
CA SER A 43 -30.27 -8.51 -54.64
C SER A 43 -28.87 -8.16 -54.13
N ILE A 44 -28.71 -7.98 -52.82
CA ILE A 44 -27.45 -7.67 -52.14
C ILE A 44 -27.35 -8.47 -50.83
N PRO A 45 -26.14 -8.67 -50.26
CA PRO A 45 -25.98 -9.25 -48.95
C PRO A 45 -26.81 -8.54 -47.90
N GLN A 46 -27.44 -9.30 -47.01
CA GLN A 46 -28.29 -8.79 -45.94
C GLN A 46 -27.72 -9.17 -44.57
N PRO A 47 -28.25 -8.60 -43.48
CA PRO A 47 -27.86 -8.96 -42.13
C PRO A 47 -27.80 -10.47 -41.89
N GLY A 48 -26.66 -10.93 -41.38
CA GLY A 48 -26.42 -12.33 -41.02
C GLY A 48 -26.03 -13.27 -42.17
N ASP A 49 -25.82 -12.78 -43.40
CA ASP A 49 -25.31 -13.62 -44.50
C ASP A 49 -23.79 -13.84 -44.45
N ASN A 50 -23.30 -14.89 -45.10
CA ASN A 50 -21.88 -15.03 -45.42
C ASN A 50 -21.54 -14.21 -46.67
N VAL A 51 -20.39 -13.54 -46.68
CA VAL A 51 -19.92 -12.71 -47.78
C VAL A 51 -18.49 -13.07 -48.18
N CYS A 52 -18.26 -13.19 -49.48
CA CYS A 52 -16.97 -13.44 -50.11
C CYS A 52 -16.64 -12.28 -51.06
N VAL A 53 -15.67 -11.45 -50.69
CA VAL A 53 -15.19 -10.29 -51.43
C VAL A 53 -13.95 -10.70 -52.23
N ASN A 54 -14.12 -10.94 -53.53
CA ASN A 54 -13.06 -11.28 -54.49
C ASN A 54 -12.69 -10.13 -55.43
N ASN A 55 -13.38 -9.00 -55.30
CA ASN A 55 -13.23 -7.78 -56.07
C ASN A 55 -13.08 -6.58 -55.13
N SER A 56 -12.78 -5.40 -55.68
CA SER A 56 -12.74 -4.15 -54.91
C SER A 56 -14.16 -3.66 -54.60
N VAL A 57 -14.55 -3.71 -53.33
CA VAL A 57 -15.87 -3.31 -52.85
C VAL A 57 -15.79 -2.11 -51.92
N ILE A 58 -16.55 -1.06 -52.23
CA ILE A 58 -16.73 0.10 -51.34
C ILE A 58 -17.92 -0.14 -50.41
N LEU A 59 -17.69 -0.21 -49.10
CA LEU A 59 -18.73 -0.27 -48.09
C LEU A 59 -19.39 1.11 -47.92
N ASP A 60 -20.48 1.34 -48.64
CA ASP A 60 -21.26 2.57 -48.61
C ASP A 60 -22.49 2.51 -47.69
N VAL A 61 -22.84 1.32 -47.19
CA VAL A 61 -23.96 1.08 -46.26
C VAL A 61 -23.56 1.26 -44.80
N ASN A 62 -24.47 1.81 -43.98
CA ASN A 62 -24.25 2.02 -42.55
C ASN A 62 -24.71 0.79 -41.73
N ASN A 63 -24.04 0.53 -40.59
CA ASN A 63 -24.45 -0.49 -39.60
C ASN A 63 -24.73 -1.87 -40.21
N LEU A 64 -23.78 -2.36 -41.01
CA LEU A 64 -23.90 -3.67 -41.66
C LEU A 64 -23.49 -4.77 -40.67
N THR A 65 -24.25 -5.86 -40.64
CA THR A 65 -23.88 -7.08 -39.92
C THR A 65 -23.80 -8.25 -40.88
N VAL A 66 -22.67 -8.93 -40.98
CA VAL A 66 -22.53 -10.16 -41.76
C VAL A 66 -22.19 -11.31 -40.81
N ASN A 67 -22.44 -12.54 -41.22
CA ASN A 67 -22.01 -13.72 -40.48
C ASN A 67 -20.52 -13.92 -40.70
N ASN A 68 -20.08 -14.50 -41.82
CA ASN A 68 -18.66 -14.59 -42.17
C ASN A 68 -18.30 -13.59 -43.27
N LEU A 69 -17.08 -13.07 -43.25
CA LEU A 69 -16.49 -12.29 -44.33
C LEU A 69 -15.19 -12.94 -44.80
N SER A 70 -15.08 -13.24 -46.09
CA SER A 70 -13.93 -13.93 -46.67
C SER A 70 -13.58 -13.39 -48.06
N GLY A 71 -12.51 -13.88 -48.67
CA GLY A 71 -12.18 -13.61 -50.08
C GLY A 71 -10.81 -12.97 -50.28
N ALA A 72 -10.47 -12.71 -51.55
CA ALA A 72 -9.16 -12.23 -51.97
C ALA A 72 -9.13 -10.77 -52.49
N GLY A 73 -10.28 -10.11 -52.56
CA GLY A 73 -10.41 -8.73 -53.01
C GLY A 73 -10.27 -7.71 -51.89
N ASP A 74 -10.50 -6.44 -52.22
CA ASP A 74 -10.35 -5.32 -51.30
C ASP A 74 -11.72 -4.88 -50.76
N LEU A 75 -11.85 -4.76 -49.44
CA LEU A 75 -13.01 -4.13 -48.81
C LEU A 75 -12.62 -2.74 -48.30
N ILE A 76 -13.11 -1.71 -48.98
CA ILE A 76 -12.78 -0.31 -48.71
C ILE A 76 -13.96 0.35 -48.01
N PHE A 77 -13.77 0.91 -46.83
CA PHE A 77 -14.81 1.66 -46.15
C PHE A 77 -15.01 3.02 -46.85
N GLY A 78 -16.28 3.40 -47.07
CA GLY A 78 -16.62 4.65 -47.75
C GLY A 78 -16.18 5.91 -47.00
N THR A 79 -16.50 7.09 -47.51
CA THR A 79 -16.00 8.38 -46.97
C THR A 79 -16.70 8.89 -45.71
N SER A 80 -17.76 8.22 -45.27
CA SER A 80 -18.51 8.54 -44.04
C SER A 80 -18.30 7.42 -43.02
N SER A 81 -18.33 7.73 -41.72
CA SER A 81 -18.20 6.70 -40.68
C SER A 81 -19.18 5.56 -40.91
N LYS A 82 -18.67 4.33 -40.86
CA LYS A 82 -19.41 3.07 -41.06
C LYS A 82 -19.12 2.15 -39.89
N THR A 83 -20.08 1.29 -39.60
CA THR A 83 -19.92 0.19 -38.66
C THR A 83 -20.16 -1.12 -39.40
N LEU A 84 -19.19 -2.02 -39.35
CA LEU A 84 -19.27 -3.38 -39.86
C LEU A 84 -19.16 -4.37 -38.69
N ASN A 85 -20.19 -5.18 -38.50
CA ASN A 85 -20.19 -6.27 -37.53
C ASN A 85 -20.00 -7.60 -38.27
N ILE A 86 -19.06 -8.41 -37.83
CA ILE A 86 -18.81 -9.76 -38.36
C ILE A 86 -19.09 -10.75 -37.21
N SER A 87 -20.26 -11.37 -37.23
CA SER A 87 -20.73 -12.26 -36.16
C SER A 87 -20.00 -13.60 -36.12
N GLY A 88 -19.45 -14.03 -37.26
CA GLY A 88 -18.57 -15.17 -37.44
C GLY A 88 -17.14 -14.73 -37.77
N GLU A 89 -16.45 -15.45 -38.63
CA GLU A 89 -15.03 -15.24 -38.94
C GLU A 89 -14.80 -14.16 -40.00
N LEU A 90 -13.74 -13.38 -39.80
CA LEU A 90 -13.07 -12.63 -40.86
C LEU A 90 -11.91 -13.48 -41.40
N ASN A 91 -11.96 -13.91 -42.65
CA ASN A 91 -10.90 -14.69 -43.28
C ASN A 91 -10.64 -14.20 -44.71
N MET A 92 -9.96 -13.08 -44.82
CA MET A 92 -9.67 -12.42 -46.10
C MET A 92 -8.18 -12.46 -46.41
N VAL A 93 -7.82 -12.88 -47.62
CA VAL A 93 -6.43 -12.82 -48.12
C VAL A 93 -6.17 -11.55 -48.94
N GLY A 94 -7.20 -10.71 -49.15
CA GLY A 94 -7.08 -9.37 -49.72
C GLY A 94 -6.89 -8.29 -48.64
N SER A 95 -7.32 -7.06 -48.94
CA SER A 95 -7.19 -5.93 -48.01
C SER A 95 -8.50 -5.49 -47.38
N LEU A 96 -8.40 -4.89 -46.20
CA LEU A 96 -9.48 -4.19 -45.53
C LEU A 96 -9.01 -2.77 -45.18
N ASP A 97 -9.65 -1.77 -45.77
CA ASP A 97 -9.25 -0.37 -45.68
C ASP A 97 -10.26 0.49 -44.93
N MET A 98 -9.83 1.06 -43.80
CA MET A 98 -10.57 1.97 -42.94
C MET A 98 -9.99 3.41 -42.97
N SER A 99 -9.24 3.79 -44.01
CA SER A 99 -8.50 5.06 -44.04
C SER A 99 -9.32 6.34 -44.07
N ASN A 100 -10.58 6.27 -44.52
CA ASN A 100 -11.30 7.43 -45.03
C ASN A 100 -12.23 8.13 -44.02
N ALA A 101 -12.47 7.53 -42.85
CA ALA A 101 -13.23 8.14 -41.74
C ALA A 101 -13.01 7.38 -40.41
N ALA A 102 -13.71 7.82 -39.35
CA ALA A 102 -13.73 7.15 -38.04
C ALA A 102 -14.65 5.91 -38.07
N HIS A 103 -14.24 4.86 -38.77
CA HIS A 103 -15.01 3.64 -38.91
C HIS A 103 -14.93 2.71 -37.69
N GLN A 104 -15.87 1.78 -37.59
CA GLN A 104 -15.88 0.72 -36.59
C GLN A 104 -15.95 -0.65 -37.25
N LEU A 105 -15.06 -1.55 -36.84
CA LEU A 105 -15.08 -2.97 -37.20
C LEU A 105 -15.26 -3.78 -35.92
N LEU A 106 -16.37 -4.52 -35.80
CA LEU A 106 -16.66 -5.39 -34.66
C LEU A 106 -16.50 -6.85 -35.08
N LEU A 107 -15.64 -7.58 -34.37
CA LEU A 107 -15.28 -8.96 -34.67
C LEU A 107 -15.74 -9.87 -33.54
N TYR A 108 -16.58 -10.85 -33.85
CA TYR A 108 -17.08 -11.83 -32.89
C TYR A 108 -16.54 -13.24 -33.14
N GLY A 109 -16.02 -13.53 -34.34
CA GLY A 109 -15.45 -14.82 -34.70
C GLY A 109 -14.20 -15.19 -33.91
N TYR A 110 -13.99 -16.48 -33.70
CA TYR A 110 -12.86 -16.99 -32.91
C TYR A 110 -11.51 -16.81 -33.62
N SER A 111 -11.48 -16.96 -34.95
CA SER A 111 -10.28 -16.80 -35.77
C SER A 111 -10.55 -15.69 -36.76
N ASN A 112 -9.70 -14.66 -36.71
CA ASN A 112 -9.76 -13.54 -37.63
C ASN A 112 -8.41 -13.44 -38.34
N TYR A 113 -8.46 -13.22 -39.64
CA TYR A 113 -7.31 -13.09 -40.51
C TYR A 113 -7.61 -12.11 -41.64
N ILE A 114 -6.66 -11.21 -41.86
CA ILE A 114 -6.60 -10.30 -43.00
C ILE A 114 -5.15 -10.21 -43.48
N ALA A 115 -4.91 -10.30 -44.78
CA ALA A 115 -3.54 -10.20 -45.30
C ALA A 115 -3.00 -8.77 -45.22
N LEU A 116 -3.84 -7.76 -45.50
CA LEU A 116 -3.48 -6.35 -45.41
C LEU A 116 -4.59 -5.56 -44.71
N PHE A 117 -4.28 -5.00 -43.54
CA PHE A 117 -5.18 -4.09 -42.84
C PHE A 117 -4.67 -2.65 -42.90
N ILE A 118 -5.50 -1.73 -43.35
CA ILE A 118 -5.21 -0.30 -43.41
C ILE A 118 -6.12 0.41 -42.39
N PRO A 119 -5.62 0.74 -41.18
CA PRO A 119 -6.46 1.17 -40.06
C PRO A 119 -6.99 2.62 -40.17
N GLY A 120 -6.40 3.43 -41.04
CA GLY A 120 -6.66 4.87 -41.12
C GLY A 120 -6.13 5.67 -39.93
N THR A 121 -6.67 6.88 -39.78
CA THR A 121 -6.26 7.84 -38.74
C THR A 121 -7.24 7.96 -37.58
N SER A 122 -8.44 7.37 -37.69
CA SER A 122 -9.46 7.43 -36.63
C SER A 122 -10.30 6.15 -36.46
N GLY A 123 -10.03 5.08 -37.23
CA GLY A 123 -10.78 3.83 -37.14
C GLY A 123 -10.60 3.07 -35.81
N THR A 124 -11.60 2.29 -35.43
CA THR A 124 -11.57 1.43 -34.24
C THR A 124 -11.91 -0.01 -34.62
N VAL A 125 -11.05 -0.94 -34.24
CA VAL A 125 -11.38 -2.38 -34.27
C VAL A 125 -11.75 -2.82 -32.87
N ASN A 126 -12.89 -3.49 -32.73
CA ASN A 126 -13.38 -4.03 -31.47
C ASN A 126 -13.48 -5.56 -31.57
N TYR A 127 -12.66 -6.25 -30.79
CA TYR A 127 -12.77 -7.69 -30.58
C TYR A 127 -13.78 -7.95 -29.46
N VAL A 128 -14.89 -8.59 -29.80
CA VAL A 128 -16.01 -8.84 -28.89
C VAL A 128 -16.06 -10.34 -28.58
N SER A 129 -15.19 -10.80 -27.69
CA SER A 129 -15.07 -12.22 -27.35
C SER A 129 -16.24 -12.66 -26.49
N THR A 130 -17.14 -13.48 -27.05
CA THR A 130 -18.24 -14.13 -26.34
C THR A 130 -17.97 -15.61 -26.04
N SER A 131 -17.00 -16.20 -26.74
CA SER A 131 -16.44 -17.54 -26.53
C SER A 131 -15.31 -17.51 -25.49
N ALA A 132 -14.76 -18.67 -25.12
CA ALA A 132 -13.56 -18.74 -24.27
C ALA A 132 -12.33 -18.08 -24.91
N TYR A 133 -12.27 -18.02 -26.25
CA TYR A 133 -11.09 -17.62 -27.00
C TYR A 133 -11.42 -16.90 -28.32
N GLN A 134 -10.65 -15.86 -28.62
CA GLN A 134 -10.65 -15.12 -29.88
C GLN A 134 -9.21 -14.70 -30.27
N SER A 135 -8.81 -14.90 -31.52
CA SER A 135 -7.51 -14.45 -32.03
C SER A 135 -7.56 -12.98 -32.47
N VAL A 136 -6.64 -12.19 -31.93
CA VAL A 136 -6.36 -10.81 -32.35
C VAL A 136 -5.31 -10.83 -33.45
N MET A 137 -5.63 -10.20 -34.58
CA MET A 137 -4.80 -10.23 -35.79
C MET A 137 -3.48 -9.50 -35.57
N PRO A 138 -2.36 -9.98 -36.16
CA PRO A 138 -1.09 -9.26 -36.12
C PRO A 138 -1.16 -8.07 -37.07
N ALA A 139 -1.47 -6.89 -36.54
CA ALA A 139 -1.66 -5.69 -37.34
C ALA A 139 -1.31 -4.40 -36.57
N THR A 140 -1.22 -3.30 -37.32
CA THR A 140 -1.27 -1.97 -36.74
C THR A 140 -2.71 -1.50 -36.70
N TYR A 141 -3.17 -1.12 -35.52
CA TYR A 141 -4.48 -0.54 -35.29
C TYR A 141 -4.37 0.96 -35.06
N GLN A 142 -5.36 1.72 -35.49
CA GLN A 142 -5.48 3.10 -35.05
C GLN A 142 -6.06 3.13 -33.63
N ASN A 143 -7.20 2.50 -33.37
CA ASN A 143 -7.69 2.27 -32.03
C ASN A 143 -8.08 0.79 -31.89
N LEU A 144 -7.82 0.21 -30.72
CA LEU A 144 -8.13 -1.18 -30.41
C LEU A 144 -8.99 -1.25 -29.15
N THR A 145 -10.14 -1.91 -29.27
CA THR A 145 -10.98 -2.25 -28.13
C THR A 145 -11.06 -3.76 -27.98
N ILE A 146 -10.88 -4.25 -26.76
CA ILE A 146 -11.18 -5.63 -26.38
C ILE A 146 -12.36 -5.59 -25.43
N SER A 147 -13.42 -6.30 -25.79
CA SER A 147 -14.66 -6.36 -25.03
C SER A 147 -15.26 -7.77 -24.99
N GLY A 148 -16.36 -7.91 -24.25
CA GLY A 148 -17.01 -9.20 -24.03
C GLY A 148 -16.56 -9.86 -22.73
N THR A 149 -16.65 -11.19 -22.69
CA THR A 149 -16.40 -12.01 -21.48
C THR A 149 -15.30 -13.05 -21.67
N GLY A 150 -14.77 -13.17 -22.88
CA GLY A 150 -13.75 -14.15 -23.24
C GLY A 150 -12.32 -13.60 -23.33
N THR A 151 -11.40 -14.48 -23.70
CA THR A 151 -9.98 -14.14 -23.90
C THR A 151 -9.69 -13.84 -25.36
N SER A 152 -9.26 -12.61 -25.63
CA SER A 152 -8.66 -12.20 -26.90
C SER A 152 -7.14 -12.38 -26.82
N GLN A 153 -6.57 -13.30 -27.59
CA GLN A 153 -5.14 -13.60 -27.58
C GLN A 153 -4.45 -13.05 -28.82
N LEU A 154 -3.30 -12.40 -28.64
CA LEU A 154 -2.42 -12.04 -29.76
C LEU A 154 -1.82 -13.30 -30.38
N ILE A 155 -1.91 -13.41 -31.71
CA ILE A 155 -1.25 -14.49 -32.48
C ILE A 155 0.03 -13.99 -33.20
N GLY A 156 0.36 -12.71 -33.04
CA GLY A 156 1.58 -12.07 -33.50
C GLY A 156 1.67 -10.64 -32.98
N ASP A 157 2.73 -9.93 -33.34
CA ASP A 157 3.01 -8.59 -32.82
C ASP A 157 1.92 -7.58 -33.22
N VAL A 158 1.59 -6.69 -32.29
CA VAL A 158 0.54 -5.68 -32.48
C VAL A 158 1.02 -4.29 -32.07
N ILE A 159 0.67 -3.30 -32.89
CA ILE A 159 0.87 -1.87 -32.63
C ILE A 159 -0.49 -1.19 -32.58
N VAL A 160 -0.71 -0.32 -31.60
CA VAL A 160 -1.89 0.55 -31.51
C VAL A 160 -1.41 2.00 -31.55
N ASN A 161 -1.65 2.71 -32.66
CA ASN A 161 -1.21 4.09 -32.87
C ASN A 161 -1.95 5.09 -31.97
N GLY A 162 -3.23 4.83 -31.70
CA GLY A 162 -4.09 5.61 -30.82
C GLY A 162 -4.38 4.83 -29.55
N ASN A 163 -5.66 4.73 -29.18
CA ASN A 163 -6.05 4.26 -27.85
C ASN A 163 -6.29 2.76 -27.80
N LEU A 164 -5.88 2.16 -26.68
CA LEU A 164 -6.27 0.82 -26.25
C LEU A 164 -7.36 0.93 -25.18
N ILE A 165 -8.48 0.24 -25.38
CA ILE A 165 -9.54 0.13 -24.38
C ILE A 165 -9.79 -1.35 -24.08
N LEU A 166 -9.62 -1.75 -22.82
CA LEU A 166 -10.11 -3.04 -22.34
C LEU A 166 -11.39 -2.78 -21.54
N SER A 167 -12.50 -3.40 -21.92
CA SER A 167 -13.78 -3.24 -21.25
C SER A 167 -14.49 -4.58 -21.07
N GLY A 168 -15.38 -4.64 -20.10
CA GLY A 168 -16.19 -5.83 -19.83
C GLY A 168 -17.66 -5.48 -19.69
N ASN A 169 -18.47 -6.51 -19.47
CA ASN A 169 -19.86 -6.29 -19.08
C ASN A 169 -19.93 -6.10 -17.56
N PRO A 170 -20.26 -4.90 -17.06
CA PRO A 170 -20.32 -4.64 -15.62
C PRO A 170 -21.38 -5.50 -14.92
N ASN A 171 -22.39 -5.99 -15.63
CA ASN A 171 -23.48 -6.77 -15.05
C ASN A 171 -23.13 -8.24 -14.80
N THR A 172 -22.14 -8.79 -15.50
CA THR A 172 -21.74 -10.21 -15.35
C THR A 172 -20.48 -10.40 -14.52
N GLY A 173 -19.76 -9.32 -14.21
CA GLY A 173 -18.44 -9.38 -13.56
C GLY A 173 -17.34 -9.98 -14.44
N ALA A 174 -17.67 -10.48 -15.64
CA ALA A 174 -16.74 -11.03 -16.62
C ALA A 174 -16.29 -9.94 -17.60
N GLY A 175 -14.97 -9.84 -17.78
CA GLY A 175 -14.33 -8.76 -18.52
C GLY A 175 -13.60 -9.21 -19.78
N GLY A 176 -13.38 -8.26 -20.70
CA GLY A 176 -12.47 -8.48 -21.82
C GLY A 176 -11.07 -8.77 -21.30
N ILE A 177 -10.53 -9.94 -21.65
CA ILE A 177 -9.16 -10.32 -21.35
C ILE A 177 -8.33 -10.17 -22.62
N LEU A 178 -7.25 -9.40 -22.56
CA LEU A 178 -6.24 -9.36 -23.62
C LEU A 178 -5.01 -10.16 -23.17
N GLU A 179 -4.74 -11.29 -23.81
CA GLU A 179 -3.55 -12.12 -23.57
C GLU A 179 -2.48 -11.84 -24.63
N LEU A 180 -1.33 -11.31 -24.19
CA LEU A 180 -0.23 -10.91 -25.06
C LEU A 180 0.66 -12.08 -25.51
N SER A 181 0.65 -13.22 -24.80
CA SER A 181 1.46 -14.39 -25.12
C SER A 181 2.95 -14.03 -25.33
N ASN A 182 3.62 -14.66 -26.29
CA ASN A 182 5.02 -14.39 -26.66
C ASN A 182 5.19 -13.15 -27.56
N CYS A 183 4.13 -12.39 -27.84
CA CYS A 183 4.16 -11.30 -28.80
C CYS A 183 4.65 -9.99 -28.18
N SER A 184 5.23 -9.15 -29.04
CA SER A 184 5.48 -7.75 -28.72
C SER A 184 4.20 -6.95 -28.88
N PHE A 185 4.02 -5.96 -28.00
CA PHE A 185 2.82 -5.14 -27.95
C PHE A 185 3.19 -3.69 -27.66
N THR A 186 2.77 -2.77 -28.54
CA THR A 186 3.05 -1.34 -28.37
C THR A 186 1.78 -0.52 -28.46
N VAL A 187 1.57 0.41 -27.53
CA VAL A 187 0.46 1.37 -27.57
C VAL A 187 1.03 2.79 -27.53
N TYR A 188 0.75 3.58 -28.56
CA TYR A 188 1.20 4.97 -28.67
C TYR A 188 0.27 5.96 -27.96
N GLY A 189 -1.04 5.76 -28.05
CA GLY A 189 -2.02 6.53 -27.31
C GLY A 189 -2.23 6.03 -25.89
N THR A 190 -3.37 6.38 -25.30
CA THR A 190 -3.69 6.00 -23.91
C THR A 190 -4.18 4.56 -23.82
N SER A 191 -3.86 3.88 -22.73
CA SER A 191 -4.43 2.56 -22.39
C SER A 191 -5.39 2.67 -21.21
N THR A 192 -6.65 2.32 -21.42
CA THR A 192 -7.70 2.39 -20.39
C THR A 192 -8.27 1.01 -20.12
N PHE A 193 -8.13 0.53 -18.88
CA PHE A 193 -8.64 -0.77 -18.45
C PHE A 193 -9.85 -0.56 -17.53
N ASN A 194 -11.04 -0.69 -18.10
CA ASN A 194 -12.32 -0.48 -17.42
C ASN A 194 -12.81 -1.77 -16.76
N GLN A 195 -13.48 -1.66 -15.62
CA GLN A 195 -14.04 -2.83 -14.94
C GLN A 195 -15.19 -3.48 -15.75
N PRO A 196 -15.27 -4.82 -15.75
CA PRO A 196 -14.20 -5.79 -15.52
C PRO A 196 -13.30 -5.89 -16.76
N SER A 197 -11.98 -5.89 -16.62
CA SER A 197 -11.03 -6.21 -17.71
C SER A 197 -9.68 -6.64 -17.16
N LEU A 198 -8.91 -7.35 -17.99
CA LEU A 198 -7.59 -7.87 -17.63
C LEU A 198 -6.63 -7.77 -18.81
N LEU A 199 -5.48 -7.14 -18.60
CA LEU A 199 -4.30 -7.34 -19.43
C LEU A 199 -3.49 -8.51 -18.85
N SER A 200 -3.23 -9.52 -19.66
CA SER A 200 -2.50 -10.72 -19.26
C SER A 200 -1.30 -10.94 -20.17
N LYS A 201 -0.18 -11.35 -19.57
CA LYS A 201 1.02 -11.79 -20.30
C LYS A 201 1.68 -12.90 -19.50
N ASN A 202 1.50 -14.13 -19.99
CA ASN A 202 1.99 -15.35 -19.34
C ASN A 202 3.39 -15.77 -19.79
N SER A 203 4.08 -14.96 -20.59
CA SER A 203 5.42 -15.17 -21.10
C SER A 203 6.35 -14.00 -20.81
N ASN A 204 7.65 -14.26 -20.70
CA ASN A 204 8.69 -13.22 -20.65
C ASN A 204 9.20 -12.79 -22.03
N VAL A 205 8.72 -13.41 -23.11
CA VAL A 205 9.13 -13.12 -24.49
C VAL A 205 8.26 -12.01 -25.09
N GLY A 206 8.88 -11.14 -25.88
CA GLY A 206 8.22 -10.01 -26.55
C GLY A 206 8.14 -8.79 -25.63
N ASN A 207 8.43 -7.62 -26.20
CA ASN A 207 8.46 -6.37 -25.44
C ASN A 207 7.06 -5.79 -25.32
N THR A 208 6.71 -5.25 -24.15
CA THR A 208 5.46 -4.51 -23.96
C THR A 208 5.77 -3.05 -23.65
N LEU A 209 5.33 -2.15 -24.54
CA LEU A 209 5.60 -0.71 -24.48
C LEU A 209 4.30 0.09 -24.44
N PHE A 210 4.14 0.92 -23.41
CA PHE A 210 3.10 1.92 -23.31
C PHE A 210 3.70 3.32 -23.42
N VAL A 211 3.53 3.95 -24.58
CA VAL A 211 4.00 5.32 -24.81
C VAL A 211 3.08 6.33 -24.12
N GLY A 212 1.76 6.21 -24.33
CA GLY A 212 0.78 7.01 -23.62
C GLY A 212 0.50 6.48 -22.21
N ALA A 213 -0.25 7.27 -21.44
CA ALA A 213 -0.59 6.94 -20.06
C ALA A 213 -1.41 5.65 -19.96
N VAL A 214 -1.13 4.86 -18.93
CA VAL A 214 -1.91 3.66 -18.58
C VAL A 214 -2.78 3.95 -17.38
N SER A 215 -4.09 3.75 -17.52
CA SER A 215 -5.07 3.93 -16.45
C SER A 215 -5.91 2.67 -16.29
N ALA A 216 -5.83 2.04 -15.12
CA ALA A 216 -6.71 0.96 -14.73
C ALA A 216 -7.70 1.47 -13.69
N ASN A 217 -8.98 1.57 -14.07
CA ASN A 217 -10.02 2.17 -13.23
C ASN A 217 -11.04 1.13 -12.74
N GLY A 218 -11.35 1.20 -11.45
CA GLY A 218 -12.52 0.59 -10.80
C GLY A 218 -12.27 -0.74 -10.06
N GLY A 219 -12.98 -0.91 -8.94
CA GLY A 219 -13.35 -2.17 -8.28
C GLY A 219 -12.26 -3.09 -7.72
N ASP A 220 -12.70 -4.25 -7.21
CA ASP A 220 -11.88 -5.26 -6.52
C ASP A 220 -11.21 -6.29 -7.45
N ASN A 221 -11.28 -6.11 -8.77
CA ASN A 221 -10.82 -7.13 -9.74
C ASN A 221 -9.41 -6.86 -10.26
N LYS A 222 -8.61 -7.93 -10.46
CA LYS A 222 -7.30 -7.90 -11.14
C LYS A 222 -7.36 -7.20 -12.50
N ARG A 223 -6.42 -6.28 -12.75
CA ARG A 223 -6.27 -5.55 -14.02
C ARG A 223 -5.03 -5.97 -14.80
N PHE A 224 -4.03 -6.46 -14.08
CA PHE A 224 -2.83 -7.04 -14.64
C PHE A 224 -2.65 -8.47 -14.15
N ASN A 225 -2.30 -9.37 -15.07
CA ASN A 225 -1.76 -10.68 -14.78
C ASN A 225 -0.47 -10.90 -15.58
N LEU A 226 0.65 -10.47 -15.02
CA LEU A 226 1.98 -10.58 -15.61
C LEU A 226 2.73 -11.80 -15.06
N SER A 227 2.05 -12.95 -14.97
CA SER A 227 2.62 -14.19 -14.42
C SER A 227 3.80 -14.73 -15.21
N GLY A 228 3.97 -14.28 -16.46
CA GLY A 228 5.13 -14.58 -17.28
C GLY A 228 6.40 -13.83 -16.87
N ASN A 229 6.31 -12.88 -15.94
CA ASN A 229 7.38 -11.95 -15.56
C ASN A 229 7.97 -11.19 -16.77
N PRO A 230 7.14 -10.60 -17.65
CA PRO A 230 7.61 -9.83 -18.79
C PRO A 230 8.30 -8.53 -18.37
N ASN A 231 9.17 -8.03 -19.24
CA ASN A 231 9.63 -6.65 -19.17
C ASN A 231 8.55 -5.71 -19.74
N MET A 232 8.31 -4.61 -19.04
CA MET A 232 7.31 -3.61 -19.37
C MET A 232 7.97 -2.23 -19.38
N GLU A 233 7.69 -1.43 -20.40
CA GLU A 233 8.16 -0.04 -20.47
C GLU A 233 6.97 0.93 -20.46
N PHE A 234 7.02 1.90 -19.56
CA PHE A 234 6.04 2.97 -19.43
C PHE A 234 6.69 4.32 -19.69
N ARG A 235 6.04 5.13 -20.52
CA ARG A 235 6.53 6.45 -20.96
C ARG A 235 5.53 7.58 -20.71
N GLY A 236 4.29 7.24 -20.38
CA GLY A 236 3.19 8.18 -20.11
C GLY A 236 2.65 8.13 -18.68
N GLY A 237 3.26 7.36 -17.77
CA GLY A 237 2.81 7.15 -16.39
C GLY A 237 1.84 5.98 -16.23
N LEU A 238 1.57 5.63 -14.98
CA LEU A 238 0.75 4.49 -14.59
C LEU A 238 -0.17 4.86 -13.42
N SER A 239 -1.49 4.73 -13.63
CA SER A 239 -2.52 4.95 -12.63
C SER A 239 -3.31 3.66 -12.38
N LEU A 240 -3.28 3.15 -11.15
CA LEU A 240 -3.96 1.92 -10.73
C LEU A 240 -5.01 2.23 -9.66
N ASN A 241 -6.21 2.62 -10.11
CA ASN A 241 -7.36 2.92 -9.25
C ASN A 241 -8.19 1.66 -9.00
N GLN A 242 -7.59 0.70 -8.29
CA GLN A 242 -8.20 -0.58 -7.93
C GLN A 242 -8.17 -0.76 -6.41
N ASN A 243 -9.07 -1.55 -5.84
CA ASN A 243 -9.08 -1.86 -4.40
C ASN A 243 -8.11 -3.03 -4.10
N SER A 244 -6.86 -2.70 -3.78
CA SER A 244 -5.83 -3.51 -3.08
C SER A 244 -5.42 -4.91 -3.63
N GLN A 245 -4.11 -5.16 -3.61
CA GLN A 245 -3.39 -6.46 -3.62
C GLN A 245 -3.58 -7.47 -4.78
N GLN A 246 -4.58 -7.35 -5.66
CA GLN A 246 -4.86 -8.47 -6.56
C GLN A 246 -4.09 -8.47 -7.89
N SER A 247 -3.70 -7.31 -8.44
CA SER A 247 -2.98 -7.28 -9.72
C SER A 247 -1.60 -7.89 -9.57
N ASN A 248 -1.30 -8.89 -10.40
CA ASN A 248 0.01 -9.51 -10.47
C ASN A 248 0.86 -8.75 -11.48
N LEU A 249 1.77 -7.92 -10.98
CA LEU A 249 2.71 -7.16 -11.81
C LEU A 249 3.97 -7.98 -12.18
N GLY A 250 4.06 -9.25 -11.79
CA GLY A 250 5.19 -10.13 -12.11
C GLY A 250 6.49 -9.69 -11.43
N THR A 251 7.60 -10.31 -11.82
CA THR A 251 8.96 -10.01 -11.33
C THR A 251 9.92 -9.51 -12.43
N GLY A 252 9.41 -9.24 -13.63
CA GLY A 252 10.19 -8.69 -14.74
C GLY A 252 10.67 -7.25 -14.46
N LEU A 253 11.31 -6.63 -15.44
CA LEU A 253 11.75 -5.23 -15.34
C LEU A 253 10.61 -4.28 -15.74
N MET A 254 10.27 -3.33 -14.86
CA MET A 254 9.40 -2.20 -15.17
C MET A 254 10.22 -0.93 -15.34
N SER A 255 10.31 -0.44 -16.57
CA SER A 255 11.14 0.71 -16.93
C SER A 255 10.31 1.98 -17.15
N PHE A 256 10.79 3.10 -16.62
CA PHE A 256 10.23 4.44 -16.79
C PHE A 256 11.27 5.33 -17.47
N THR A 257 11.21 5.43 -18.79
CA THR A 257 12.36 5.87 -19.62
C THR A 257 12.18 7.22 -20.29
N THR A 258 10.97 7.77 -20.34
CA THR A 258 10.71 9.09 -20.94
C THR A 258 9.68 9.86 -20.13
N ASN A 259 9.78 11.19 -20.18
CA ASN A 259 8.93 12.14 -19.45
C ASN A 259 9.01 11.96 -17.92
N ASN A 260 8.71 13.01 -17.18
CA ASN A 260 8.42 12.83 -15.75
C ASN A 260 7.08 12.12 -15.61
N GLN A 261 7.06 11.08 -14.78
CA GLN A 261 5.94 10.15 -14.69
C GLN A 261 5.42 10.06 -13.26
N ASN A 262 4.14 9.75 -13.13
CA ASN A 262 3.50 9.48 -11.86
C ASN A 262 3.13 7.99 -11.76
N LEU A 263 3.37 7.41 -10.59
CA LEU A 263 2.75 6.18 -10.11
C LEU A 263 1.66 6.57 -9.13
N ASN A 264 0.40 6.41 -9.52
CA ASN A 264 -0.75 6.80 -8.71
C ASN A 264 -1.72 5.63 -8.53
N GLY A 265 -2.44 5.61 -7.41
CA GLY A 265 -3.52 4.66 -7.18
C GLY A 265 -4.34 4.98 -5.94
N THR A 266 -5.59 4.53 -5.94
CA THR A 266 -6.52 4.64 -4.80
C THR A 266 -6.30 3.55 -3.75
N SER A 267 -5.30 2.70 -3.90
CA SER A 267 -4.89 1.71 -2.90
C SER A 267 -3.39 1.43 -3.03
N THR A 268 -2.79 0.86 -1.98
CA THR A 268 -1.41 0.40 -2.04
C THR A 268 -1.29 -0.79 -3.00
N PHE A 269 -0.32 -0.75 -3.89
CA PHE A 269 -0.11 -1.78 -4.92
C PHE A 269 1.22 -2.51 -4.77
N ASN A 270 1.22 -3.81 -5.09
CA ASN A 270 2.36 -4.70 -4.93
C ASN A 270 3.18 -4.77 -6.22
N PHE A 271 4.43 -4.28 -6.17
CA PHE A 271 5.40 -4.40 -7.25
C PHE A 271 6.35 -5.55 -6.95
N GLY A 272 6.08 -6.71 -7.56
CA GLY A 272 7.03 -7.82 -7.62
C GLY A 272 8.25 -7.51 -8.49
N ALA A 273 8.05 -6.65 -9.49
CA ALA A 273 9.02 -6.25 -10.49
C ALA A 273 10.11 -5.34 -9.94
N ASN A 274 11.29 -5.41 -10.55
CA ASN A 274 12.29 -4.37 -10.39
C ASN A 274 11.83 -3.11 -11.14
N ILE A 275 11.99 -1.96 -10.51
CA ILE A 275 11.70 -0.65 -11.10
C ILE A 275 13.01 -0.01 -11.55
N PHE A 276 13.05 0.42 -12.80
CA PHE A 276 14.15 1.16 -13.40
C PHE A 276 13.68 2.54 -13.87
N ILE A 277 14.41 3.58 -13.50
CA ILE A 277 14.12 4.97 -13.86
C ILE A 277 15.24 5.45 -14.78
N GLY A 278 14.90 5.85 -16.01
CA GLY A 278 15.86 6.31 -17.01
C GLY A 278 16.54 7.63 -16.65
N SER A 279 17.58 7.97 -17.40
CA SER A 279 18.32 9.24 -17.27
C SER A 279 17.40 10.46 -17.43
N GLY A 280 17.55 11.44 -16.55
CA GLY A 280 16.78 12.69 -16.54
C GLY A 280 15.31 12.54 -16.15
N ILE A 281 14.86 11.35 -15.75
CA ILE A 281 13.46 11.08 -15.44
C ILE A 281 13.18 11.21 -13.95
N THR A 282 12.12 11.94 -13.62
CA THR A 282 11.52 11.92 -12.28
C THR A 282 10.31 11.01 -12.26
N LEU A 283 10.35 9.96 -11.44
CA LEU A 283 9.21 9.12 -11.10
C LEU A 283 8.65 9.57 -9.75
N THR A 284 7.38 9.99 -9.71
CA THR A 284 6.72 10.43 -8.48
C THR A 284 5.68 9.41 -8.03
N ILE A 285 5.81 8.91 -6.81
CA ILE A 285 4.80 8.07 -6.15
C ILE A 285 3.78 8.97 -5.47
N THR A 286 2.51 8.83 -5.84
CA THR A 286 1.36 9.55 -5.26
C THR A 286 0.20 8.60 -4.94
N GLY A 287 -0.88 9.12 -4.35
CA GLY A 287 -2.04 8.30 -3.97
C GLY A 287 -1.79 7.54 -2.66
N ASN A 288 -2.09 6.24 -2.64
CA ASN A 288 -1.95 5.36 -1.46
C ASN A 288 -0.62 4.57 -1.40
N GLY A 289 0.33 4.88 -2.28
CA GLY A 289 1.69 4.35 -2.19
C GLY A 289 1.91 2.94 -2.75
N ILE A 290 3.09 2.38 -2.52
CA ILE A 290 3.58 1.16 -3.17
C ILE A 290 4.24 0.20 -2.17
N ASN A 291 4.04 -1.09 -2.37
CA ASN A 291 4.80 -2.18 -1.74
C ASN A 291 5.81 -2.73 -2.76
N SER A 292 7.09 -2.41 -2.60
CA SER A 292 8.16 -2.84 -3.51
C SER A 292 8.85 -4.10 -3.00
N PHE A 293 8.62 -5.22 -3.70
CA PHE A 293 9.33 -6.47 -3.48
C PHE A 293 10.59 -6.56 -4.35
N GLY A 294 10.59 -5.92 -5.53
CA GLY A 294 11.78 -5.72 -6.35
C GLY A 294 12.59 -4.47 -5.95
N THR A 295 13.76 -4.31 -6.55
CA THR A 295 14.64 -3.14 -6.36
C THR A 295 14.11 -1.91 -7.12
N ILE A 296 14.42 -0.71 -6.63
CA ILE A 296 14.17 0.54 -7.37
C ILE A 296 15.51 1.20 -7.68
N THR A 297 15.82 1.39 -8.95
CA THR A 297 17.14 1.86 -9.42
C THR A 297 17.00 3.00 -10.42
N GLY A 298 17.93 3.95 -10.39
CA GLY A 298 18.12 4.94 -11.44
C GLY A 298 19.24 4.52 -12.38
N GLU A 299 19.16 5.00 -13.63
CA GLU A 299 20.21 4.85 -14.62
C GLU A 299 21.48 5.61 -14.23
N ASP A 300 21.32 6.86 -13.77
CA ASP A 300 22.41 7.75 -13.37
C ASP A 300 21.94 8.75 -12.30
N SER A 301 22.81 9.68 -11.90
CA SER A 301 22.53 10.69 -10.87
C SER A 301 21.42 11.70 -11.22
N SER A 302 20.93 11.73 -12.46
CA SER A 302 19.82 12.57 -12.90
C SER A 302 18.46 11.86 -12.82
N SER A 303 18.44 10.53 -12.72
CA SER A 303 17.23 9.77 -12.39
C SER A 303 16.76 10.10 -10.98
N THR A 304 15.48 10.41 -10.81
CA THR A 304 14.91 10.85 -9.53
C THR A 304 13.69 10.01 -9.14
N LEU A 305 13.67 9.53 -7.90
CA LEU A 305 12.48 8.96 -7.27
C LEU A 305 11.95 9.95 -6.22
N ASN A 306 10.77 10.50 -6.45
CA ASN A 306 10.05 11.33 -5.48
C ASN A 306 9.00 10.49 -4.76
N ASN A 307 9.09 10.38 -3.44
CA ASN A 307 8.04 9.73 -2.64
C ASN A 307 7.14 10.78 -1.96
N ASN A 308 5.93 10.95 -2.49
CA ASN A 308 4.90 11.83 -1.92
C ASN A 308 3.74 11.02 -1.29
N SER A 309 3.98 9.75 -0.94
CA SER A 309 3.00 8.86 -0.32
C SER A 309 3.72 7.77 0.51
N GLN A 310 3.16 6.57 0.60
CA GLN A 310 3.75 5.40 1.26
C GLN A 310 4.66 4.64 0.29
N LEU A 311 5.86 4.28 0.76
CA LEU A 311 6.79 3.39 0.06
C LEU A 311 7.29 2.34 1.05
N TYR A 312 6.77 1.13 0.93
CA TYR A 312 7.17 -0.01 1.75
C TYR A 312 8.15 -0.90 0.98
N LEU A 313 9.33 -1.10 1.56
CA LEU A 313 10.43 -1.85 0.98
C LEU A 313 10.45 -3.25 1.59
N PHE A 314 10.03 -4.25 0.81
CA PHE A 314 10.06 -5.67 1.21
C PHE A 314 11.36 -6.37 0.81
N ASN A 315 12.29 -5.65 0.19
CA ASN A 315 13.67 -6.07 -0.08
C ASN A 315 14.67 -5.26 0.76
N ASN A 316 15.91 -5.72 0.82
CA ASN A 316 16.99 -5.11 1.61
C ASN A 316 17.83 -4.08 0.85
N THR A 317 17.40 -3.67 -0.35
CA THR A 317 18.12 -2.69 -1.18
C THR A 317 17.45 -1.32 -1.07
N LEU A 318 18.22 -0.29 -0.73
CA LEU A 318 17.73 1.07 -0.69
C LEU A 318 17.38 1.55 -2.11
N PRO A 319 16.24 2.25 -2.31
CA PRO A 319 15.95 2.89 -3.59
C PRO A 319 17.07 3.79 -4.06
N MET A 320 17.36 3.74 -5.37
CA MET A 320 18.35 4.59 -6.03
C MET A 320 19.79 4.40 -5.52
N SER A 321 20.09 3.29 -4.84
CA SER A 321 21.43 3.01 -4.28
C SER A 321 22.51 2.78 -5.35
N THR A 322 22.14 2.33 -6.54
CA THR A 322 23.06 2.11 -7.67
C THR A 322 23.17 3.30 -8.61
N GLY A 323 22.38 4.36 -8.38
CA GLY A 323 22.27 5.52 -9.26
C GLY A 323 21.01 6.33 -8.96
N GLY A 324 21.13 7.65 -9.07
CA GLY A 324 20.04 8.62 -8.97
C GLY A 324 19.82 9.23 -7.59
N VAL A 325 18.71 9.97 -7.48
CA VAL A 325 18.33 10.74 -6.30
C VAL A 325 17.05 10.17 -5.71
N PHE A 326 17.10 9.79 -4.42
CA PHE A 326 15.91 9.39 -3.68
C PHE A 326 15.41 10.55 -2.80
N ASN A 327 14.36 11.22 -3.26
CA ASN A 327 13.70 12.30 -2.54
C ASN A 327 12.56 11.74 -1.69
N TYR A 328 12.87 11.40 -0.43
CA TYR A 328 11.91 10.89 0.55
C TYR A 328 11.43 11.97 1.56
N MET A 329 12.13 13.11 1.64
CA MET A 329 11.84 14.25 2.53
C MET A 329 11.13 15.40 1.82
N ASN A 330 10.10 15.12 1.03
CA ASN A 330 9.36 16.19 0.35
C ASN A 330 8.41 16.93 1.33
N THR A 331 7.90 18.08 0.91
CA THR A 331 6.95 18.91 1.68
C THR A 331 5.60 18.23 1.94
N THR A 332 5.33 17.13 1.27
CA THR A 332 4.13 16.32 1.44
C THR A 332 4.37 15.19 2.45
N PRO A 333 3.39 14.88 3.32
CA PRO A 333 3.45 13.72 4.20
C PRO A 333 3.78 12.43 3.42
N SER A 334 4.93 11.83 3.73
CA SER A 334 5.38 10.57 3.15
C SER A 334 5.64 9.53 4.24
N THR A 335 5.54 8.26 3.90
CA THR A 335 5.91 7.15 4.80
C THR A 335 6.93 6.28 4.11
N ILE A 336 8.05 6.03 4.78
CA ILE A 336 9.02 5.00 4.38
C ILE A 336 8.87 3.82 5.32
N GLY A 337 8.55 2.65 4.76
CA GLY A 337 8.47 1.39 5.49
C GLY A 337 9.65 0.49 5.16
N PHE A 338 10.40 0.06 6.17
CA PHE A 338 11.39 -1.02 6.02
C PHE A 338 10.75 -2.33 6.45
N CYS A 339 10.20 -3.06 5.48
CA CYS A 339 9.34 -4.23 5.70
C CYS A 339 10.00 -5.56 5.30
N CYS A 340 11.28 -5.54 4.92
CA CYS A 340 12.01 -6.72 4.49
C CYS A 340 12.24 -7.71 5.65
N ASN A 341 12.31 -8.99 5.30
CA ASN A 341 12.74 -10.03 6.25
C ASN A 341 14.27 -10.06 6.31
N GLY A 342 14.80 -10.18 7.53
CA GLY A 342 16.23 -10.18 7.81
C GLY A 342 16.75 -8.86 8.35
N ASN A 343 18.05 -8.84 8.63
CA ASN A 343 18.70 -7.66 9.19
C ASN A 343 18.96 -6.61 8.11
N LEU A 344 18.85 -5.33 8.47
CA LEU A 344 19.13 -4.21 7.58
C LEU A 344 19.73 -3.06 8.39
N THR A 345 20.78 -2.41 7.89
CA THR A 345 21.18 -1.09 8.39
C THR A 345 20.43 -0.03 7.63
N ILE A 346 19.67 0.83 8.31
CA ILE A 346 18.93 1.95 7.74
C ILE A 346 19.94 3.07 7.45
N PRO A 347 20.21 3.40 6.17
CA PRO A 347 21.24 4.37 5.81
C PRO A 347 20.72 5.81 5.81
N LEU A 348 19.40 6.00 5.93
CA LEU A 348 18.74 7.31 5.95
C LEU A 348 18.56 7.80 7.39
N ASN A 349 18.57 9.12 7.58
CA ASN A 349 18.66 9.75 8.89
C ASN A 349 17.53 10.76 9.18
N THR A 350 16.60 10.96 8.25
CA THR A 350 15.44 11.81 8.48
C THR A 350 14.23 11.17 7.82
N PHE A 351 13.06 11.24 8.43
CA PHE A 351 11.83 10.69 7.87
C PHE A 351 10.67 11.63 8.18
N TYR A 352 9.65 11.67 7.33
CA TYR A 352 8.36 12.22 7.74
C TYR A 352 7.64 11.21 8.63
N ASN A 353 7.19 10.08 8.08
CA ASN A 353 6.84 8.89 8.86
C ASN A 353 7.85 7.76 8.60
N LEU A 354 8.12 6.95 9.63
CA LEU A 354 8.96 5.76 9.55
C LEU A 354 8.18 4.55 10.06
N ASP A 355 8.01 3.54 9.21
CA ASP A 355 7.43 2.27 9.60
C ASP A 355 8.50 1.17 9.56
N ILE A 356 8.50 0.31 10.57
CA ILE A 356 9.42 -0.83 10.70
C ILE A 356 8.58 -2.09 10.79
N GLN A 357 8.78 -3.01 9.83
CA GLN A 357 8.04 -4.26 9.73
C GLN A 357 8.94 -5.42 9.30
N GLY A 358 8.37 -6.62 9.26
CA GLY A 358 9.07 -7.82 8.83
C GLY A 358 10.05 -8.32 9.88
N THR A 359 10.55 -9.53 9.69
CA THR A 359 11.45 -10.18 10.66
C THR A 359 12.87 -9.62 10.60
N GLY A 360 13.68 -9.92 11.63
CA GLY A 360 15.07 -9.45 11.74
C GLY A 360 15.17 -8.04 12.32
N VAL A 361 16.40 -7.62 12.64
CA VAL A 361 16.69 -6.33 13.28
C VAL A 361 17.04 -5.28 12.23
N LYS A 362 16.29 -4.19 12.22
CA LYS A 362 16.59 -2.98 11.45
C LYS A 362 17.42 -2.06 12.36
N THR A 363 18.67 -1.79 12.02
CA THR A 363 19.59 -1.00 12.84
C THR A 363 19.77 0.39 12.24
N LEU A 364 19.69 1.45 13.04
CA LEU A 364 20.02 2.80 12.56
C LEU A 364 21.49 2.88 12.14
N GLY A 365 21.77 3.52 11.00
CA GLY A 365 23.13 3.81 10.53
C GLY A 365 23.63 5.23 10.83
N ALA A 366 22.78 6.08 11.40
CA ALA A 366 23.07 7.47 11.75
C ALA A 366 22.10 7.98 12.82
N ASN A 367 22.36 9.18 13.35
CA ASN A 367 21.37 9.89 14.18
C ASN A 367 20.12 10.16 13.36
N THR A 368 18.96 9.74 13.84
CA THR A 368 17.72 9.74 13.06
C THR A 368 16.67 10.66 13.65
N THR A 369 16.03 11.46 12.79
CA THR A 369 14.84 12.25 13.13
C THR A 369 13.62 11.73 12.37
N VAL A 370 12.50 11.53 13.05
CA VAL A 370 11.20 11.21 12.48
C VAL A 370 10.26 12.39 12.78
N ASN A 371 9.97 13.21 11.78
CA ASN A 371 9.24 14.47 11.93
C ASN A 371 7.76 14.28 12.27
N ASN A 372 7.22 13.09 12.07
CA ASN A 372 5.86 12.71 12.43
C ASN A 372 5.90 11.33 13.12
N ASN A 373 5.25 10.29 12.60
CA ASN A 373 5.06 9.05 13.35
C ASN A 373 6.15 8.01 13.13
N LEU A 374 6.50 7.29 14.19
CA LEU A 374 7.29 6.06 14.16
C LEU A 374 6.40 4.85 14.52
N THR A 375 6.23 3.91 13.60
CA THR A 375 5.42 2.70 13.82
C THR A 375 6.29 1.45 13.72
N LEU A 376 6.24 0.58 14.73
CA LEU A 376 6.85 -0.74 14.69
C LEU A 376 5.72 -1.79 14.77
N GLU A 377 5.53 -2.56 13.71
CA GLU A 377 4.43 -3.54 13.60
C GLU A 377 4.87 -4.79 12.83
N ASN A 378 4.02 -5.84 12.81
CA ASN A 378 4.26 -7.05 12.01
C ASN A 378 5.66 -7.67 12.23
N SER A 379 6.11 -7.73 13.49
CA SER A 379 7.43 -8.23 13.92
C SER A 379 8.62 -7.33 13.62
N GLY A 380 8.39 -6.07 13.26
CA GLY A 380 9.43 -5.10 12.98
C GLY A 380 10.23 -4.73 14.22
N ASN A 381 11.53 -5.06 14.23
CA ASN A 381 12.44 -4.69 15.31
C ASN A 381 13.37 -3.56 14.88
N LEU A 382 13.42 -2.48 15.65
CA LEU A 382 14.31 -1.33 15.42
C LEU A 382 15.37 -1.25 16.53
N GLU A 383 16.65 -1.30 16.17
CA GLU A 383 17.79 -1.09 17.07
C GLU A 383 18.45 0.27 16.79
N CYS A 384 18.53 1.12 17.81
CA CYS A 384 19.10 2.46 17.67
C CYS A 384 20.65 2.48 17.71
N SER A 385 21.28 1.39 18.16
CA SER A 385 22.73 1.27 18.34
C SER A 385 23.29 2.46 19.14
N SER A 386 24.46 3.00 18.77
CA SER A 386 25.07 4.20 19.38
C SER A 386 24.44 5.52 18.93
N TYR A 387 23.43 5.50 18.05
CA TYR A 387 22.87 6.71 17.44
C TYR A 387 21.70 7.28 18.26
N SER A 388 21.47 8.58 18.12
CA SER A 388 20.29 9.24 18.66
C SER A 388 19.05 8.97 17.80
N LEU A 389 17.88 8.94 18.44
CA LEU A 389 16.58 8.89 17.78
C LEU A 389 15.71 10.02 18.34
N SER A 390 15.16 10.85 17.46
CA SER A 390 14.18 11.88 17.79
C SER A 390 12.90 11.64 17.01
N VAL A 391 11.75 11.60 17.69
CA VAL A 391 10.43 11.42 17.05
C VAL A 391 9.51 12.54 17.49
N THR A 392 9.05 13.36 16.55
CA THR A 392 8.15 14.49 16.85
C THR A 392 6.69 14.06 17.03
N GLY A 393 6.22 13.11 16.22
CA GLY A 393 4.89 12.54 16.32
C GLY A 393 4.82 11.35 17.29
N VAL A 394 3.81 10.50 17.12
CA VAL A 394 3.56 9.36 18.00
C VAL A 394 4.54 8.23 17.68
N THR A 395 5.05 7.57 18.73
CA THR A 395 5.77 6.29 18.59
C THR A 395 4.85 5.16 19.01
N VAL A 396 4.61 4.19 18.12
CA VAL A 396 3.81 3.00 18.42
C VAL A 396 4.66 1.74 18.21
N ALA A 397 4.78 0.92 19.25
CA ALA A 397 5.34 -0.42 19.16
C ALA A 397 4.22 -1.45 19.40
N ASN A 398 3.80 -2.17 18.35
CA ASN A 398 2.78 -3.22 18.38
C ASN A 398 3.40 -4.60 18.53
N GLN A 399 2.74 -5.54 19.21
CA GLN A 399 3.24 -6.93 19.25
C GLN A 399 3.37 -7.56 17.85
N PRO A 400 4.43 -8.33 17.56
CA PRO A 400 5.59 -8.70 18.40
C PRO A 400 6.84 -7.83 18.22
N SER A 401 6.67 -6.59 17.78
CA SER A 401 7.76 -5.65 17.51
C SER A 401 8.52 -5.20 18.76
N LEU A 402 9.76 -4.74 18.55
CA LEU A 402 10.68 -4.28 19.59
C LEU A 402 11.43 -3.01 19.16
N LEU A 403 11.37 -1.96 19.98
CA LEU A 403 12.28 -0.82 19.92
C LEU A 403 13.40 -1.04 20.93
N SER A 404 14.64 -1.14 20.46
CA SER A 404 15.81 -1.41 21.30
C SER A 404 16.89 -0.34 21.15
N LYS A 405 17.67 -0.20 22.22
CA LYS A 405 18.89 0.59 22.29
C LYS A 405 19.86 -0.09 23.25
N ASN A 406 20.86 -0.75 22.68
CA ASN A 406 21.85 -1.55 23.41
C ASN A 406 23.16 -0.79 23.73
N SER A 407 23.20 0.52 23.47
CA SER A 407 24.33 1.41 23.78
C SER A 407 23.89 2.61 24.62
N ASN A 408 24.78 3.11 25.47
CA ASN A 408 24.59 4.33 26.27
C ASN A 408 24.90 5.62 25.48
N SER A 409 25.47 5.49 24.28
CA SER A 409 25.80 6.62 23.41
C SER A 409 24.56 7.09 22.64
N GLY A 410 24.46 8.39 22.37
CA GLY A 410 23.26 8.99 21.79
C GLY A 410 22.13 9.12 22.82
N TYR A 411 21.01 9.71 22.41
CA TYR A 411 19.83 9.92 23.27
C TYR A 411 18.54 9.52 22.54
N LEU A 412 17.50 9.21 23.31
CA LEU A 412 16.15 8.99 22.80
C LEU A 412 15.28 10.19 23.16
N LEU A 413 14.70 10.87 22.17
CA LEU A 413 13.77 11.97 22.36
C LEU A 413 12.43 11.66 21.71
N PHE A 414 11.37 11.65 22.51
CA PHE A 414 10.01 11.46 22.04
C PHE A 414 9.20 12.70 22.35
N GLU A 415 8.94 13.50 21.32
CA GLU A 415 8.13 14.71 21.45
C GLU A 415 6.63 14.37 21.52
N GLY A 416 6.20 13.39 20.74
CA GLY A 416 4.86 12.81 20.83
C GLY A 416 4.78 11.66 21.82
N ASN A 417 3.56 11.15 22.03
CA ASN A 417 3.32 10.08 23.00
C ASN A 417 3.96 8.77 22.53
N VAL A 418 4.55 8.03 23.47
CA VAL A 418 5.07 6.68 23.21
C VAL A 418 4.06 5.65 23.68
N THR A 419 3.65 4.75 22.79
CA THR A 419 2.68 3.70 23.09
C THR A 419 3.25 2.32 22.79
N GLY A 420 3.26 1.42 23.78
CA GLY A 420 3.45 -0.01 23.57
C GLY A 420 2.12 -0.75 23.62
N LEU A 421 1.71 -1.43 22.55
CA LEU A 421 0.41 -2.13 22.48
C LEU A 421 0.56 -3.66 22.47
N GLY A 422 -0.20 -4.31 23.35
CA GLY A 422 -0.55 -5.74 23.33
C GLY A 422 0.53 -6.71 23.79
N GLY A 423 0.08 -7.86 24.33
CA GLY A 423 0.88 -9.08 24.46
C GLY A 423 1.62 -9.34 25.78
N ASP A 424 2.30 -10.49 25.78
CA ASP A 424 3.19 -10.97 26.86
C ASP A 424 4.69 -10.82 26.47
N SER A 425 5.03 -9.95 25.52
CA SER A 425 6.39 -9.86 24.97
C SER A 425 6.98 -8.46 25.06
N LYS A 426 8.28 -8.34 25.35
CA LYS A 426 9.02 -7.07 25.41
C LYS A 426 8.78 -6.16 24.17
N ARG A 427 8.56 -4.85 24.39
CA ARG A 427 8.40 -3.80 23.34
C ARG A 427 9.52 -2.77 23.38
N PHE A 428 10.09 -2.55 24.55
CA PHE A 428 11.20 -1.63 24.77
C PHE A 428 12.37 -2.37 25.42
N ASP A 429 13.53 -2.31 24.77
CA ASP A 429 14.80 -2.87 25.26
C ASP A 429 15.92 -1.84 25.27
N PHE A 430 15.99 -1.09 26.36
CA PHE A 430 17.01 -0.07 26.58
C PHE A 430 18.10 -0.56 27.54
N THR A 431 18.51 -1.82 27.40
CA THR A 431 19.63 -2.43 28.14
C THR A 431 20.97 -1.70 27.95
N GLY A 432 21.08 -0.85 26.92
CA GLY A 432 22.20 0.07 26.73
C GLY A 432 22.27 1.20 27.75
N ASN A 433 21.24 1.37 28.59
CA ASN A 433 21.13 2.47 29.56
C ASN A 433 21.18 3.88 28.94
N PRO A 434 20.42 4.15 27.86
CA PRO A 434 20.38 5.47 27.25
C PRO A 434 19.65 6.47 28.14
N ASN A 435 19.94 7.76 27.92
CA ASN A 435 19.06 8.83 28.39
C ASN A 435 17.82 8.90 27.48
N ILE A 436 16.65 9.09 28.10
CA ILE A 436 15.35 9.10 27.44
C ILE A 436 14.60 10.36 27.85
N GLU A 437 14.10 11.12 26.89
CA GLU A 437 13.29 12.30 27.13
C GLU A 437 11.89 12.11 26.54
N PHE A 438 10.87 12.28 27.38
CA PHE A 438 9.46 12.32 26.98
C PHE A 438 8.91 13.75 27.14
N ARG A 439 8.11 14.17 26.15
CA ARG A 439 7.48 15.52 26.12
C ARG A 439 5.96 15.49 26.00
N ASN A 440 5.39 14.32 25.75
CA ASN A 440 3.95 14.11 25.64
C ASN A 440 3.49 12.75 26.21
N GLY A 441 4.27 12.18 27.13
CA GLY A 441 3.92 10.98 27.88
C GLY A 441 4.39 9.66 27.28
N PHE A 442 4.13 8.62 28.06
CA PHE A 442 4.43 7.22 27.77
C PHE A 442 3.28 6.36 28.28
N SER A 443 2.78 5.45 27.46
CA SER A 443 1.73 4.52 27.80
C SER A 443 2.10 3.11 27.35
N LEU A 444 2.11 2.17 28.27
CA LEU A 444 2.45 0.79 27.99
C LEU A 444 1.28 -0.11 28.35
N ASN A 445 0.59 -0.59 27.32
CA ASN A 445 -0.54 -1.49 27.41
C ASN A 445 -0.10 -2.95 27.25
N GLN A 446 0.54 -3.52 28.28
CA GLN A 446 1.06 -4.89 28.26
C GLN A 446 0.90 -5.61 29.59
N LYS A 447 0.81 -6.95 29.52
CA LYS A 447 0.58 -7.86 30.65
C LYS A 447 1.86 -8.49 31.21
N ALA A 448 2.93 -8.54 30.44
CA ALA A 448 4.16 -9.22 30.85
C ALA A 448 5.28 -8.29 31.33
N SER A 449 5.95 -8.77 32.38
CA SER A 449 7.28 -8.35 32.80
C SER A 449 8.29 -8.56 31.68
N GLY A 450 9.13 -7.57 31.39
CA GLY A 450 10.21 -7.74 30.42
C GLY A 450 10.66 -6.49 29.70
N ASN A 451 9.85 -5.41 29.68
CA ASN A 451 10.32 -4.12 29.19
C ASN A 451 11.47 -3.62 30.07
N THR A 452 12.57 -3.22 29.44
CA THR A 452 13.74 -2.68 30.13
C THR A 452 13.92 -1.26 29.67
N LEU A 453 13.71 -0.29 30.56
CA LEU A 453 13.97 1.13 30.25
C LEU A 453 15.42 1.54 30.54
N GLY A 454 16.24 0.61 31.05
CA GLY A 454 17.67 0.78 31.31
C GLY A 454 17.95 1.42 32.67
N THR A 455 19.14 2.02 32.80
CA THR A 455 19.57 2.78 33.98
C THR A 455 19.99 4.22 33.67
N GLY A 456 19.83 4.68 32.43
CA GLY A 456 20.04 6.09 32.08
C GLY A 456 18.94 6.98 32.67
N VAL A 457 19.01 8.29 32.49
CA VAL A 457 17.99 9.20 33.05
C VAL A 457 16.74 9.21 32.16
N ILE A 458 15.56 9.04 32.78
CA ILE A 458 14.28 9.34 32.15
C ILE A 458 13.90 10.78 32.52
N SER A 459 13.76 11.65 31.53
CA SER A 459 13.40 13.04 31.72
C SER A 459 12.02 13.35 31.15
N PHE A 460 11.24 14.15 31.88
CA PHE A 460 10.00 14.76 31.42
C PHE A 460 10.20 16.28 31.38
N THR A 461 10.14 16.91 30.21
CA THR A 461 10.64 18.30 30.05
C THR A 461 9.61 19.32 29.59
N THR A 462 8.45 18.88 29.07
CA THR A 462 7.39 19.77 28.58
C THR A 462 6.02 19.20 28.84
N ASN A 463 5.01 20.08 28.95
CA ASN A 463 3.60 19.74 29.16
C ASN A 463 3.33 18.91 30.42
N ASN A 464 2.07 18.86 30.84
CA ASN A 464 1.67 17.81 31.77
C ASN A 464 1.62 16.49 31.00
N GLN A 465 2.19 15.44 31.58
CA GLN A 465 2.39 14.16 30.91
C GLN A 465 1.77 13.03 31.71
N ASN A 466 1.39 11.96 31.03
CA ASN A 466 1.02 10.71 31.67
C ASN A 466 2.14 9.69 31.47
N PHE A 467 2.50 8.98 32.52
CA PHE A 467 3.38 7.84 32.50
C PHE A 467 2.57 6.64 32.99
N ALA A 468 2.02 5.88 32.04
CA ALA A 468 0.96 4.91 32.26
C ALA A 468 1.39 3.48 31.96
N TYR A 469 0.86 2.55 32.76
CA TYR A 469 0.97 1.11 32.57
C TYR A 469 -0.37 0.42 32.84
N THR A 470 -0.73 -0.64 32.12
CA THR A 470 -2.08 -1.21 32.24
C THR A 470 -2.16 -2.59 32.91
N SER A 471 -1.07 -3.35 33.08
CA SER A 471 -1.14 -4.67 33.74
C SER A 471 0.21 -5.27 34.15
N GLY A 472 0.34 -5.77 35.39
CA GLY A 472 1.53 -6.49 35.88
C GLY A 472 2.53 -5.61 36.63
N GLN A 473 3.74 -6.13 36.87
CA GLN A 473 4.82 -5.41 37.55
C GLN A 473 5.79 -4.80 36.51
N THR A 474 6.11 -3.52 36.67
CA THR A 474 7.15 -2.84 35.88
C THR A 474 8.26 -2.36 36.79
N ILE A 475 9.51 -2.73 36.48
CA ILE A 475 10.69 -2.23 37.18
C ILE A 475 11.26 -1.03 36.41
N VAL A 476 11.38 0.11 37.10
CA VAL A 476 12.02 1.32 36.59
C VAL A 476 13.31 1.53 37.38
N SER A 477 14.43 1.15 36.76
CA SER A 477 15.77 1.29 37.35
C SER A 477 16.43 2.65 37.05
N ASN A 478 15.81 3.44 36.19
CA ASN A 478 16.24 4.76 35.77
C ASN A 478 16.01 5.81 36.86
N PRO A 479 16.95 6.75 37.08
CA PRO A 479 16.60 8.03 37.69
C PRO A 479 15.52 8.72 36.86
N ILE A 480 14.48 9.22 37.51
CA ILE A 480 13.42 10.02 36.89
C ILE A 480 13.62 11.49 37.25
N LEU A 481 13.67 12.34 36.23
CA LEU A 481 13.80 13.78 36.35
C LEU A 481 12.60 14.50 35.73
N ILE A 482 11.90 15.33 36.49
CA ILE A 482 10.81 16.18 36.02
C ILE A 482 11.35 17.60 35.88
N SER A 483 11.55 18.04 34.65
CA SER A 483 12.13 19.34 34.33
C SER A 483 11.06 20.38 34.08
N GLY A 484 11.08 21.45 34.87
CA GLY A 484 10.12 22.56 34.76
C GLY A 484 8.86 22.37 35.61
N ALA A 485 7.95 23.34 35.53
CA ALA A 485 6.72 23.39 36.32
C ALA A 485 5.61 22.57 35.64
N ILE A 486 5.81 21.26 35.59
CA ILE A 486 4.90 20.31 34.95
C ILE A 486 4.47 19.21 35.92
N THR A 487 3.33 18.61 35.64
CA THR A 487 2.83 17.42 36.34
C THR A 487 3.04 16.18 35.50
N VAL A 488 3.73 15.19 36.06
CA VAL A 488 3.74 13.81 35.55
C VAL A 488 2.74 13.01 36.37
N VAL A 489 1.65 12.59 35.72
CA VAL A 489 0.67 11.67 36.29
C VAL A 489 1.17 10.25 36.08
N PHE A 490 1.22 9.48 37.15
CA PHE A 490 1.70 8.11 37.13
C PHE A 490 0.55 7.16 37.39
N SER A 491 0.09 6.49 36.32
CA SER A 491 -1.13 5.68 36.32
C SER A 491 -0.85 4.20 36.02
N GLY A 492 -1.64 3.32 36.61
CA GLY A 492 -1.37 1.87 36.68
C GLY A 492 -2.65 1.03 36.73
N PRO A 493 -2.58 -0.30 36.55
CA PRO A 493 -3.70 -1.18 36.89
C PRO A 493 -4.06 -1.04 38.36
N LEU A 494 -5.36 -0.96 38.66
CA LEU A 494 -5.83 -0.91 40.04
C LEU A 494 -5.76 -2.28 40.76
N SER A 495 -5.49 -3.38 40.02
CA SER A 495 -5.46 -4.73 40.60
C SER A 495 -4.22 -5.54 40.16
N GLY A 496 -3.43 -5.95 41.15
CA GLY A 496 -2.36 -6.97 41.02
C GLY A 496 -1.06 -6.53 40.33
N GLY A 497 -0.94 -5.27 39.91
CA GLY A 497 0.29 -4.70 39.37
C GLY A 497 0.82 -3.55 40.23
N TYR A 498 2.12 -3.33 40.20
CA TYR A 498 2.78 -2.18 40.82
C TYR A 498 3.99 -1.75 40.01
N PHE A 499 4.40 -0.50 40.18
CA PHE A 499 5.68 -0.02 39.68
C PHE A 499 6.75 -0.14 40.74
N ASP A 500 7.91 -0.63 40.36
CA ASP A 500 9.07 -0.75 41.23
C ASP A 500 10.11 0.30 40.84
N LEU A 501 10.14 1.40 41.58
CA LEU A 501 10.97 2.57 41.36
C LEU A 501 12.28 2.42 42.16
N LEU A 502 13.31 1.88 41.51
CA LEU A 502 14.56 1.53 42.18
C LEU A 502 15.52 2.72 42.37
N ASN A 503 15.23 3.85 41.72
CA ASN A 503 16.12 5.01 41.67
C ASN A 503 15.38 6.30 42.01
N THR A 504 16.11 7.41 42.06
CA THR A 504 15.56 8.72 42.47
C THR A 504 14.43 9.15 41.54
N VAL A 505 13.35 9.68 42.10
CA VAL A 505 12.33 10.46 41.38
C VAL A 505 12.45 11.89 41.88
N ASN A 506 12.76 12.86 41.02
CA ASN A 506 12.96 14.23 41.47
C ASN A 506 12.55 15.28 40.44
N GLY A 507 12.24 16.50 40.90
CA GLY A 507 12.06 17.68 40.07
C GLY A 507 13.34 18.46 39.86
N THR A 508 13.37 19.33 38.84
CA THR A 508 14.44 20.34 38.70
C THR A 508 14.11 21.64 39.43
N ILE A 509 12.83 21.88 39.72
CA ILE A 509 12.32 23.06 40.43
C ILE A 509 11.15 22.70 41.35
N SER A 510 10.79 23.59 42.27
CA SER A 510 9.66 23.36 43.21
C SER A 510 8.30 23.17 42.54
N GLY A 511 8.12 23.68 41.31
CA GLY A 511 6.89 23.50 40.53
C GLY A 511 6.75 22.13 39.84
N SER A 512 7.79 21.31 39.83
CA SER A 512 7.74 19.96 39.25
C SER A 512 6.88 19.05 40.12
N THR A 513 5.93 18.32 39.55
CA THR A 513 4.96 17.50 40.31
C THR A 513 4.96 16.06 39.84
N TRP A 514 5.09 15.12 40.78
CA TRP A 514 4.81 13.70 40.58
C TRP A 514 3.46 13.37 41.22
N ASN A 515 2.45 13.05 40.41
CA ASN A 515 1.13 12.66 40.88
C ASN A 515 0.96 11.14 40.75
N ASN A 516 1.09 10.43 41.86
CA ASN A 516 0.88 8.99 41.88
C ASN A 516 -0.63 8.68 41.89
N GLU A 517 -1.10 7.87 40.95
CA GLU A 517 -2.50 7.42 40.82
C GLU A 517 -2.60 5.89 40.73
N CYS A 518 -1.60 5.18 41.26
CA CYS A 518 -1.55 3.72 41.24
C CYS A 518 -0.73 3.15 42.41
N TYR A 519 -0.50 1.84 42.42
CA TYR A 519 0.46 1.22 43.34
C TYR A 519 1.90 1.46 42.85
N SER A 520 2.63 2.29 43.59
CA SER A 520 4.07 2.50 43.43
C SER A 520 4.85 1.97 44.63
N LYS A 521 5.87 1.16 44.38
CA LYS A 521 6.90 0.74 45.33
C LYS A 521 8.18 1.52 45.04
N TYR A 522 8.67 2.25 46.02
CA TYR A 522 9.85 3.10 45.92
C TYR A 522 10.99 2.53 46.76
N GLU A 523 12.15 2.27 46.14
CA GLU A 523 13.27 1.54 46.76
C GLU A 523 14.59 2.36 46.84
N ASN A 524 14.55 3.63 46.50
CA ASN A 524 15.70 4.52 46.66
C ASN A 524 15.85 5.02 48.11
N GLU A 525 17.08 5.36 48.54
CA GLU A 525 17.39 5.76 49.92
C GLU A 525 16.77 7.10 50.29
N GLN A 526 16.92 8.06 49.39
CA GLN A 526 16.42 9.42 49.52
C GLN A 526 14.92 9.45 49.24
N GLU A 527 14.20 10.33 49.91
CA GLU A 527 12.78 10.57 49.67
C GLU A 527 12.53 10.98 48.21
N PRO A 528 11.41 10.53 47.60
CA PRO A 528 11.05 10.98 46.25
C PRO A 528 10.68 12.47 46.29
N MET A 529 10.94 13.20 45.20
CA MET A 529 10.62 14.62 45.03
C MET A 529 11.23 15.53 46.10
N GLN A 530 12.53 15.38 46.40
CA GLN A 530 13.29 16.32 47.25
C GLN A 530 13.17 17.77 46.76
N ILE A 531 13.08 17.92 45.43
CA ILE A 531 12.74 19.14 44.73
C ILE A 531 11.43 18.87 43.99
N GLY A 532 10.39 19.63 44.30
CA GLY A 532 9.08 19.51 43.68
C GLY A 532 8.00 19.06 44.65
N THR A 533 6.91 18.54 44.10
CA THR A 533 5.72 18.10 44.86
C THR A 533 5.39 16.65 44.57
N LEU A 534 5.22 15.86 45.63
CA LEU A 534 4.66 14.50 45.56
C LEU A 534 3.17 14.56 45.92
N ILE A 535 2.31 14.04 45.04
CA ILE A 535 0.88 13.88 45.31
C ILE A 535 0.58 12.39 45.43
N CYS A 536 0.07 11.97 46.60
CA CYS A 536 -0.23 10.58 46.90
C CYS A 536 -1.66 10.34 47.43
N ASN A 537 -2.55 11.31 47.31
CA ASN A 537 -3.90 11.29 47.90
C ASN A 537 -5.04 11.23 46.85
N SER A 538 -4.73 10.78 45.64
CA SER A 538 -5.69 10.55 44.55
C SER A 538 -6.50 9.27 44.76
N ILE A 539 -7.66 9.15 44.09
CA ILE A 539 -8.51 7.96 44.17
C ILE A 539 -7.77 6.74 43.59
N SER A 540 -7.55 5.70 44.40
CA SER A 540 -6.90 4.44 44.03
C SER A 540 -5.36 4.42 43.94
N ASN A 541 -4.70 5.05 44.91
CA ASN A 541 -3.23 5.06 45.06
C ASN A 541 -2.76 4.23 46.28
N THR A 542 -1.69 3.45 46.11
CA THR A 542 -0.84 2.95 47.21
C THR A 542 0.60 3.36 46.98
N PHE A 543 1.22 3.99 47.97
CA PHE A 543 2.66 4.30 47.94
C PHE A 543 3.38 3.44 48.97
N GLU A 544 4.30 2.59 48.52
CA GLU A 544 5.11 1.70 49.35
C GLU A 544 6.55 2.21 49.41
N TYR A 545 7.08 2.41 50.62
CA TYR A 545 8.51 2.58 50.88
C TYR A 545 9.13 1.21 51.15
N GLY A 546 9.70 0.62 50.11
CA GLY A 546 10.06 -0.81 50.05
C GLY A 546 11.55 -1.10 49.92
N ARG A 547 12.45 -0.12 50.15
CA ARG A 547 13.91 -0.34 50.10
C ARG A 547 14.37 -1.29 51.22
N SER A 548 15.15 -2.32 50.91
CA SER A 548 15.89 -3.05 51.95
C SER A 548 16.99 -2.17 52.54
N GLY A 549 16.77 -1.65 53.76
CA GLY A 549 17.65 -0.72 54.45
C GLY A 549 16.95 0.57 54.86
N ASN A 550 17.75 1.53 55.34
CA ASN A 550 17.22 2.81 55.76
C ASN A 550 16.65 3.59 54.56
N GLN A 551 15.56 4.31 54.79
CA GLN A 551 14.87 5.05 53.74
C GLN A 551 14.10 6.24 54.32
N ASP A 552 14.18 7.38 53.66
CA ASP A 552 13.48 8.60 54.06
C ASP A 552 12.07 8.68 53.45
N ILE A 553 11.11 9.16 54.25
CA ILE A 553 9.70 9.33 53.88
C ILE A 553 9.40 10.80 53.64
N ASN A 554 8.86 11.13 52.45
CA ASN A 554 8.46 12.49 52.09
C ASN A 554 7.22 12.95 52.92
N PRO A 555 7.25 14.14 53.55
CA PRO A 555 6.17 14.67 54.38
C PRO A 555 4.96 15.17 53.58
N VAL A 556 4.14 14.24 53.09
CA VAL A 556 2.89 14.51 52.36
C VAL A 556 1.71 13.73 52.93
N THR A 557 0.52 13.97 52.37
CA THR A 557 -0.67 13.15 52.62
C THR A 557 -0.72 11.98 51.64
N TYR A 558 -0.85 10.76 52.16
CA TYR A 558 -1.01 9.54 51.40
C TYR A 558 -2.46 9.05 51.49
N LEU A 559 -3.01 8.48 50.41
CA LEU A 559 -4.25 7.71 50.50
C LEU A 559 -3.96 6.40 51.23
N ASN A 560 -3.11 5.56 50.63
CA ASN A 560 -2.58 4.34 51.26
C ASN A 560 -1.05 4.41 51.34
N LEU A 561 -0.50 4.12 52.52
CA LEU A 561 0.93 4.12 52.80
C LEU A 561 1.38 2.76 53.30
N THR A 562 2.32 2.12 52.60
CA THR A 562 2.95 0.87 53.07
C THR A 562 4.43 1.12 53.37
N LEU A 563 4.89 0.66 54.53
CA LEU A 563 6.29 0.61 54.92
C LEU A 563 6.68 -0.86 55.00
N SER A 564 7.61 -1.30 54.17
CA SER A 564 7.92 -2.72 54.05
C SER A 564 9.42 -2.98 54.00
N THR A 565 9.79 -4.26 53.86
CA THR A 565 11.17 -4.77 53.85
C THR A 565 11.93 -4.47 55.15
N ASN A 566 13.25 -4.61 55.21
CA ASN A 566 14.02 -4.35 56.44
C ASN A 566 14.52 -2.89 56.53
N GLY A 567 14.96 -2.47 57.71
CA GLY A 567 15.58 -1.16 57.94
C GLY A 567 14.64 -0.10 58.51
N SER A 568 15.22 1.06 58.84
CA SER A 568 14.49 2.18 59.43
C SER A 568 13.86 3.06 58.34
N LYS A 569 12.57 3.36 58.48
CA LYS A 569 11.79 4.24 57.58
C LYS A 569 11.57 5.56 58.30
N ARG A 570 12.35 6.59 57.94
CA ARG A 570 12.47 7.83 58.70
C ARG A 570 11.56 8.93 58.17
N LEU A 571 10.74 9.53 59.04
CA LEU A 571 9.95 10.71 58.66
C LEU A 571 10.84 11.96 58.55
N LEU A 572 10.70 12.70 57.45
CA LEU A 572 11.34 14.01 57.28
C LEU A 572 10.43 15.19 57.65
N GLY A 573 9.19 14.90 58.03
CA GLY A 573 8.18 15.86 58.46
C GLY A 573 6.88 15.15 58.83
N ASN A 574 5.83 15.90 59.15
CA ASN A 574 4.53 15.31 59.48
C ASN A 574 3.91 14.61 58.25
N VAL A 575 3.37 13.41 58.47
CA VAL A 575 2.72 12.59 57.43
C VAL A 575 1.28 12.30 57.85
N SER A 576 0.35 12.32 56.89
CA SER A 576 -1.05 11.94 57.10
C SER A 576 -1.43 10.80 56.15
N VAL A 577 -2.18 9.81 56.65
CA VAL A 577 -2.72 8.70 55.84
C VAL A 577 -4.23 8.77 55.85
N LEU A 578 -4.89 8.65 54.70
CA LEU A 578 -6.34 8.88 54.60
C LEU A 578 -7.17 7.59 54.68
N ASP A 579 -6.63 6.46 54.22
CA ASP A 579 -7.36 5.19 54.10
C ASP A 579 -6.63 4.04 54.82
N SER A 580 -5.50 3.56 54.30
CA SER A 580 -4.77 2.42 54.89
C SER A 580 -3.29 2.71 55.13
N TYR A 581 -2.80 2.38 56.33
CA TYR A 581 -1.38 2.31 56.65
C TYR A 581 -0.97 0.88 57.04
N ILE A 582 0.14 0.41 56.46
CA ILE A 582 0.68 -0.93 56.70
C ILE A 582 2.16 -0.83 57.04
N LEU A 583 2.56 -1.37 58.20
CA LEU A 583 3.96 -1.56 58.58
C LEU A 583 4.30 -3.06 58.57
N SER A 584 5.06 -3.52 57.58
CA SER A 584 5.43 -4.92 57.43
C SER A 584 6.78 -5.22 58.08
N SER A 585 6.80 -6.07 59.11
CA SER A 585 8.04 -6.54 59.75
C SER A 585 8.99 -7.19 58.71
N PRO A 586 10.30 -6.93 58.74
CA PRO A 586 11.06 -6.28 59.82
C PRO A 586 11.31 -4.76 59.63
N ALA A 587 10.46 -4.03 58.89
CA ALA A 587 10.57 -2.57 58.80
C ALA A 587 10.31 -1.93 60.17
N ILE A 588 11.02 -0.84 60.46
CA ILE A 588 10.81 -0.04 61.67
C ILE A 588 10.52 1.39 61.24
N LEU A 589 9.41 1.96 61.71
CA LEU A 589 9.16 3.40 61.57
C LEU A 589 10.06 4.18 62.53
N ASP A 590 10.88 5.09 62.01
CA ASP A 590 11.56 6.13 62.77
C ASP A 590 10.80 7.44 62.61
N SER A 591 10.12 7.86 63.67
CA SER A 591 9.31 9.09 63.62
C SER A 591 10.15 10.35 63.53
N ASN A 592 11.43 10.31 63.94
CA ASN A 592 12.33 11.46 63.91
C ASN A 592 11.72 12.73 64.56
N GLY A 593 10.86 12.56 65.57
CA GLY A 593 10.16 13.65 66.25
C GLY A 593 8.91 14.21 65.53
N TYR A 594 8.53 13.65 64.38
CA TYR A 594 7.34 14.04 63.62
C TYR A 594 6.13 13.14 63.89
N ALA A 595 4.94 13.65 63.57
CA ALA A 595 3.69 12.92 63.72
C ALA A 595 3.33 12.12 62.45
N LEU A 596 2.86 10.89 62.65
CA LEU A 596 2.09 10.13 61.66
C LEU A 596 0.62 10.17 62.09
N THR A 597 -0.22 10.91 61.37
CA THR A 597 -1.64 11.11 61.71
C THR A 597 -2.53 10.21 60.87
N ASN A 598 -3.57 9.65 61.50
CA ASN A 598 -4.49 8.65 60.94
C ASN A 598 -3.79 7.38 60.38
N PRO A 599 -2.83 6.76 61.12
CA PRO A 599 -2.23 5.50 60.74
C PRO A 599 -3.19 4.30 60.89
#